data_AF-A0A6B0T101-F1
#
_entry.id   AF-A0A6B0T101-F1
#
_cell.length_a   1.000
_cell.length_b   1.000
_cell.length_c   1.000
_cell.angle_alpha   90.00
_cell.angle_beta   90.00
_cell.angle_gamma   90.00
#
_symmetry.space_group_name_H-M   'P 1'
#
loop_
_entity.id
_entity.type
_entity.pdbx_description
1 polymer ?
#
loop_
_entity_poly.entity_id
_entity_poly.type
_entity_poly.pdbx_seq_one_letter_code
_entity_poly.pdbx_strand_id
1 'polypeptide(L)'
;MDDGEPAETSTSPAGISQDTFELAREELQRTFEYQVQRLREIDAKAIEILKANLLLFGLVVTGGSIFVQTAITIEPFLNVFILVGVGLLLLSTALAGITYTSSNLRGGLDAQDIERAIAAEYGEHTRDFREQLLRSYAQWIEYNARMTAVNDILATVTVLLVIVAFAYIGVGLVVGIVAPGTLVTAAVFVGQTAVLGWLTRLIYHMDHLAPPPTETIETFDGVMISKGASREEGLVALWEMLRGSNEE
;
A
#
# COMPACT_ATOMS: atom_id res chain seq x y z
N MET A 1 -55.83 -2.38 40.32
CA MET A 1 -55.63 -2.77 38.91
C MET A 1 -54.97 -1.56 38.29
N ASP A 2 -53.67 -1.74 38.08
CA ASP A 2 -52.71 -0.74 37.64
C ASP A 2 -52.63 -0.91 36.12
N ASP A 3 -53.39 -0.07 35.40
CA ASP A 3 -53.42 -0.09 33.95
C ASP A 3 -52.24 0.73 33.45
N GLY A 4 -51.07 0.09 33.44
CA GLY A 4 -49.83 0.64 32.91
C GLY A 4 -49.99 1.05 31.45
N GLU A 5 -49.92 2.36 31.21
CA GLU A 5 -49.72 2.96 29.89
C GLU A 5 -48.52 2.31 29.21
N PRO A 6 -48.66 1.74 27.99
CA PRO A 6 -47.51 1.29 27.24
C PRO A 6 -46.69 2.51 26.82
N ALA A 7 -45.43 2.52 27.23
CA ALA A 7 -44.43 3.51 26.89
C ALA A 7 -44.43 3.78 25.38
N GLU A 8 -44.78 5.01 25.01
CA GLU A 8 -44.66 5.52 23.66
C GLU A 8 -43.21 5.34 23.20
N THR A 9 -43.02 4.44 22.24
CA THR A 9 -41.79 4.33 21.49
C THR A 9 -41.66 5.65 20.72
N SER A 10 -40.81 6.55 21.20
CA SER A 10 -40.58 7.88 20.65
C SER A 10 -39.99 7.77 19.24
N THR A 11 -40.86 7.52 18.28
CA THR A 11 -40.56 7.54 16.85
C THR A 11 -40.48 9.02 16.45
N SER A 12 -39.33 9.63 16.72
CA SER A 12 -39.03 10.97 16.24
C SER A 12 -38.72 10.90 14.74
N PRO A 13 -39.44 11.64 13.87
CA PRO A 13 -39.17 11.65 12.44
C PRO A 13 -37.86 12.41 12.16
N ALA A 14 -36.97 11.79 11.37
CA ALA A 14 -35.71 12.34 10.83
C ALA A 14 -34.43 12.32 11.70
N GLY A 15 -34.25 11.32 12.59
CA GLY A 15 -32.97 11.09 13.27
C GLY A 15 -32.61 9.61 13.35
N ILE A 16 -31.32 9.28 13.16
CA ILE A 16 -30.79 7.92 13.38
C ILE A 16 -31.09 7.51 14.84
N SER A 17 -31.68 6.32 15.04
CA SER A 17 -31.96 5.81 16.38
C SER A 17 -30.66 5.67 17.18
N GLN A 18 -30.70 5.82 18.50
CA GLN A 18 -29.50 5.71 19.34
C GLN A 18 -28.81 4.34 19.17
N ASP A 19 -29.61 3.27 19.06
CA ASP A 19 -29.09 1.92 18.84
C ASP A 19 -28.43 1.78 17.47
N THR A 20 -29.01 2.38 16.42
CA THR A 20 -28.42 2.40 15.07
C THR A 20 -27.11 3.19 15.04
N PHE A 21 -27.05 4.31 15.77
CA PHE A 21 -25.82 5.12 15.88
C PHE A 21 -24.70 4.35 16.57
N GLU A 22 -25.01 3.71 17.71
CA GLU A 22 -24.03 2.93 18.47
C GLU A 22 -23.48 1.76 17.66
N LEU A 23 -24.36 1.02 16.97
CA LEU A 23 -23.96 -0.07 16.07
C LEU A 23 -23.08 0.43 14.91
N ALA A 24 -23.47 1.53 14.26
CA ALA A 24 -22.70 2.12 13.17
C ALA A 24 -21.31 2.59 13.65
N ARG A 25 -21.25 3.23 14.83
CA ARG A 25 -19.99 3.67 15.44
C ARG A 25 -19.07 2.49 15.75
N GLU A 26 -19.60 1.42 16.35
CA GLU A 26 -18.84 0.22 16.69
C GLU A 26 -18.25 -0.43 15.43
N GLU A 27 -19.04 -0.57 14.36
CA GLU A 27 -18.59 -1.19 13.11
C GLU A 27 -17.56 -0.32 12.37
N LEU A 28 -17.74 1.00 12.36
CA LEU A 28 -16.76 1.94 11.80
C LEU A 28 -15.45 1.93 12.59
N GLN A 29 -15.52 1.87 13.92
CA GLN A 29 -14.34 1.77 14.78
C GLN A 29 -13.58 0.48 14.51
N ARG A 30 -14.27 -0.68 14.45
CA ARG A 30 -13.63 -1.96 14.10
C ARG A 30 -12.97 -1.93 12.73
N THR A 31 -13.64 -1.34 11.73
CA THR A 31 -13.08 -1.20 10.38
C THR A 31 -11.84 -0.32 10.38
N PHE A 32 -11.89 0.81 11.09
CA PHE A 32 -10.75 1.72 11.22
C PHE A 32 -9.57 1.05 11.93
N GLU A 33 -9.81 0.34 13.04
CA GLU A 33 -8.78 -0.41 13.77
C GLU A 33 -8.13 -1.49 12.91
N TYR A 34 -8.93 -2.24 12.13
CA TYR A 34 -8.42 -3.21 11.17
C TYR A 34 -7.52 -2.55 10.10
N GLN A 35 -7.93 -1.41 9.53
CA GLN A 35 -7.12 -0.68 8.54
C GLN A 35 -5.82 -0.13 9.14
N VAL A 36 -5.87 0.41 10.36
CA VAL A 36 -4.69 0.87 11.11
C VAL A 36 -3.71 -0.29 11.31
N GLN A 37 -4.21 -1.45 11.74
CA GLN A 37 -3.38 -2.64 11.91
C GLN A 37 -2.75 -3.08 10.59
N ARG A 38 -3.54 -3.14 9.50
CA ARG A 38 -3.03 -3.48 8.16
C ARG A 38 -1.93 -2.53 7.70
N LEU A 39 -2.08 -1.23 7.91
CA LEU A 39 -1.06 -0.22 7.57
C LEU A 39 0.23 -0.43 8.37
N ARG A 40 0.13 -0.69 9.68
CA ARG A 40 1.31 -1.02 10.51
C ARG A 40 2.01 -2.30 10.06
N GLU A 41 1.26 -3.31 9.63
CA GLU A 41 1.84 -4.55 9.08
C GLU A 41 2.55 -4.29 7.75
N ILE A 42 2.03 -3.39 6.91
CA ILE A 42 2.71 -2.97 5.68
C ILE A 42 4.03 -2.26 6.00
N ASP A 43 4.05 -1.37 6.99
CA ASP A 43 5.27 -0.67 7.41
C ASP A 43 6.33 -1.62 7.93
N ALA A 44 5.92 -2.59 8.75
CA ALA A 44 6.80 -3.65 9.24
C ALA A 44 7.41 -4.45 8.07
N LYS A 45 6.60 -4.80 7.06
CA LYS A 45 7.11 -5.47 5.85
C LYS A 45 8.04 -4.57 5.04
N ALA A 46 7.73 -3.28 4.91
CA ALA A 46 8.56 -2.34 4.15
C ALA A 46 9.95 -2.17 4.79
N ILE A 47 10.03 -2.02 6.11
CA ILE A 47 11.32 -1.91 6.82
C ILE A 47 12.11 -3.23 6.76
N GLU A 48 11.45 -4.38 6.78
CA GLU A 48 12.09 -5.68 6.59
C GLU A 48 12.68 -5.82 5.19
N ILE A 49 11.93 -5.42 4.15
CA ILE A 49 12.43 -5.39 2.77
C ILE A 49 13.60 -4.41 2.63
N LEU A 50 13.51 -3.23 3.23
CA LEU A 50 14.60 -2.24 3.22
C LEU A 50 15.88 -2.83 3.83
N LYS A 51 15.77 -3.44 5.01
CA LYS A 51 16.90 -4.11 5.68
C LYS A 51 17.47 -5.24 4.82
N ALA A 52 16.61 -6.08 4.24
CA ALA A 52 17.04 -7.15 3.35
C ALA A 52 17.80 -6.59 2.12
N ASN A 53 17.25 -5.58 1.45
CA ASN A 53 17.89 -4.95 0.29
C ASN A 53 19.25 -4.34 0.64
N LEU A 54 19.37 -3.68 1.80
CA LEU A 54 20.65 -3.12 2.26
C LEU A 54 21.69 -4.19 2.56
N LEU A 55 21.29 -5.30 3.19
CA LEU A 55 22.17 -6.46 3.41
C LEU A 55 22.64 -7.06 2.08
N LEU A 56 21.71 -7.21 1.14
CA LEU A 56 22.00 -7.74 -0.19
C LEU A 56 22.91 -6.83 -1.00
N PHE A 57 22.68 -5.51 -0.95
CA PHE A 57 23.57 -4.54 -1.55
C PHE A 57 24.98 -4.63 -0.94
N GLY A 58 25.07 -4.76 0.38
CA GLY A 58 26.33 -5.01 1.09
C GLY A 58 27.05 -6.25 0.58
N LEU A 59 26.33 -7.33 0.28
CA LEU A 59 26.90 -8.55 -0.31
C LEU A 59 27.45 -8.30 -1.72
N VAL A 60 26.71 -7.58 -2.56
CA VAL A 60 27.16 -7.20 -3.92
C VAL A 60 28.42 -6.34 -3.86
N VAL A 61 28.44 -5.32 -2.98
CA VAL A 61 29.62 -4.46 -2.77
C VAL A 61 30.82 -5.26 -2.25
N THR A 62 30.59 -6.18 -1.31
CA THR A 62 31.64 -7.06 -0.77
C THR A 62 32.22 -7.96 -1.86
N GLY A 63 31.36 -8.59 -2.68
CA GLY A 63 31.78 -9.37 -3.83
C GLY A 63 32.63 -8.55 -4.81
N GLY A 64 32.17 -7.35 -5.15
CA GLY A 64 32.92 -6.39 -5.97
C GLY A 64 34.29 -6.04 -5.38
N SER A 65 34.37 -5.80 -4.07
CA SER A 65 35.63 -5.49 -3.37
C SER A 65 36.65 -6.64 -3.49
N ILE A 66 36.21 -7.90 -3.45
CA ILE A 66 37.11 -9.06 -3.62
C ILE A 66 37.69 -9.07 -5.04
N PHE A 67 36.88 -8.77 -6.06
CA PHE A 67 37.37 -8.67 -7.44
C PHE A 67 38.39 -7.55 -7.62
N VAL A 68 38.22 -6.40 -6.95
CA VAL A 68 39.19 -5.29 -6.97
C VAL A 68 40.51 -5.66 -6.30
N GLN A 69 40.47 -6.45 -5.23
CA GLN A 69 41.67 -6.83 -4.46
C GLN A 69 42.42 -8.02 -5.05
N THR A 70 41.83 -8.75 -5.99
CA THR A 70 42.45 -9.90 -6.64
C THR A 70 43.03 -9.50 -8.00
N ALA A 71 43.98 -10.27 -8.53
CA ALA A 71 44.55 -10.05 -9.86
C ALA A 71 43.57 -10.39 -11.01
N ILE A 72 42.27 -10.48 -10.72
CA ILE A 72 41.22 -10.82 -11.67
C ILE A 72 40.78 -9.55 -12.38
N THR A 73 40.76 -9.58 -13.71
CA THR A 73 40.24 -8.46 -14.51
C THR A 73 38.74 -8.30 -14.27
N ILE A 74 38.31 -7.12 -13.83
CA ILE A 74 36.91 -6.82 -13.47
C ILE A 74 36.04 -6.59 -14.71
N GLU A 75 36.65 -6.21 -15.82
CA GLU A 75 35.99 -5.80 -17.07
C GLU A 75 34.89 -6.77 -17.56
N PRO A 76 35.06 -8.11 -17.52
CA PRO A 76 34.00 -9.04 -17.92
C PRO A 76 32.77 -9.02 -16.98
N PHE A 77 32.97 -8.67 -15.71
CA PHE A 77 31.92 -8.60 -14.69
C PHE A 77 31.20 -7.25 -14.66
N LEU A 78 31.75 -6.21 -15.28
CA LEU A 78 31.06 -4.92 -15.49
C LEU A 78 30.27 -4.95 -16.80
N ASN A 79 29.21 -5.75 -16.81
CA ASN A 79 28.31 -5.87 -17.96
C ASN A 79 26.93 -5.28 -17.69
N VAL A 80 26.15 -5.10 -18.77
CA VAL A 80 24.82 -4.48 -18.74
C VAL A 80 23.85 -5.16 -17.77
N PHE A 81 23.96 -6.48 -17.57
CA PHE A 81 23.08 -7.20 -16.65
C PHE A 81 23.36 -6.82 -15.20
N ILE A 82 24.64 -6.77 -14.80
CA ILE A 82 25.02 -6.34 -13.45
C ILE A 82 24.58 -4.90 -13.20
N LEU A 83 24.78 -4.00 -14.17
CA LEU A 83 24.36 -2.60 -14.06
C LEU A 83 22.84 -2.46 -13.89
N VAL A 84 22.06 -3.15 -14.73
CA VAL A 84 20.59 -3.15 -14.63
C VAL A 84 20.15 -3.76 -13.31
N GLY A 85 20.72 -4.90 -12.90
CA GLY A 85 20.37 -5.56 -11.66
C GLY A 85 20.65 -4.71 -10.43
N VAL A 86 21.82 -4.09 -10.35
CA VAL A 86 22.16 -3.15 -9.26
C VAL A 86 21.23 -1.93 -9.29
N GLY A 87 20.95 -1.37 -10.46
CA GLY A 87 20.02 -0.25 -10.60
C GLY A 87 18.61 -0.59 -10.09
N LEU A 88 18.09 -1.76 -10.43
CA LEU A 88 16.79 -2.25 -9.96
C LEU A 88 16.77 -2.51 -8.44
N LEU A 89 17.87 -3.01 -7.87
CA LEU A 89 18.00 -3.22 -6.43
C LEU A 89 18.00 -1.87 -5.68
N LEU A 90 18.69 -0.86 -6.21
CA LEU A 90 18.67 0.50 -5.64
C LEU A 90 17.28 1.13 -5.74
N LEU A 91 16.61 0.99 -6.89
CA LEU A 91 15.24 1.46 -7.06
C LEU A 91 14.28 0.78 -6.08
N SER A 92 14.40 -0.54 -5.90
CA SER A 92 13.62 -1.29 -4.91
C SER A 92 13.87 -0.76 -3.49
N THR A 93 15.13 -0.51 -3.14
CA THR A 93 15.51 0.07 -1.84
C THR A 93 14.88 1.45 -1.63
N ALA A 94 14.89 2.31 -2.65
CA ALA A 94 14.27 3.62 -2.58
C ALA A 94 12.75 3.52 -2.39
N LEU A 95 12.07 2.66 -3.14
CA LEU A 95 10.63 2.45 -3.01
C LEU A 95 10.23 1.87 -1.66
N ALA A 96 11.02 0.95 -1.10
CA ALA A 96 10.82 0.44 0.26
C ALA A 96 10.92 1.56 1.30
N GLY A 97 11.92 2.44 1.16
CA GLY A 97 12.09 3.61 2.01
C GLY A 97 10.92 4.60 1.90
N ILE A 98 10.46 4.89 0.68
CA ILE A 98 9.29 5.74 0.44
C ILE A 98 8.04 5.14 1.09
N THR A 99 7.80 3.84 0.91
CA THR A 99 6.65 3.14 1.50
C THR A 99 6.67 3.25 3.02
N TYR A 100 7.84 3.07 3.64
CA TYR A 100 8.02 3.22 5.08
C TYR A 100 7.74 4.65 5.57
N THR A 101 8.14 5.69 4.82
CA THR A 101 7.92 7.07 5.24
C THR A 101 6.52 7.59 4.91
N SER A 102 5.85 7.03 3.90
CA SER A 102 4.55 7.51 3.42
C SER A 102 3.35 6.97 4.17
N SER A 103 3.47 5.88 4.93
CA SER A 103 2.35 5.26 5.67
C SER A 103 1.88 6.02 6.91
N ASN A 104 1.98 7.35 6.90
CA ASN A 104 1.50 8.15 8.00
C ASN A 104 -0.02 8.03 8.10
N LEU A 105 -0.49 7.42 9.20
CA LEU A 105 -1.90 7.21 9.47
C LEU A 105 -2.58 8.55 9.77
N ARG A 106 -3.70 8.81 9.09
CA ARG A 106 -4.64 9.85 9.53
C ARG A 106 -5.77 9.21 10.33
N GLY A 107 -5.94 9.66 11.56
CA GLY A 107 -7.10 9.35 12.36
C GLY A 107 -6.95 9.80 13.81
N GLY A 108 -8.08 9.82 14.52
CA GLY A 108 -8.19 10.40 15.84
C GLY A 108 -8.76 11.82 15.79
N LEU A 109 -9.53 12.17 16.81
CA LEU A 109 -9.99 13.54 17.03
C LEU A 109 -8.86 14.33 17.69
N ASP A 110 -8.65 15.56 17.25
CA ASP A 110 -7.72 16.46 17.96
C ASP A 110 -8.30 16.81 19.33
N ALA A 111 -7.42 17.02 20.32
CA ALA A 111 -7.82 17.36 21.69
C ALA A 111 -8.70 18.63 21.71
N GLN A 112 -8.40 19.59 20.82
CA GLN A 112 -9.16 20.82 20.68
C GLN A 112 -10.58 20.59 20.14
N ASP A 113 -10.75 19.62 19.25
CA ASP A 113 -12.07 19.28 18.69
C ASP A 113 -12.92 18.52 19.71
N ILE A 114 -12.29 17.68 20.54
CA ILE A 114 -12.94 17.04 21.69
C ILE A 114 -13.37 18.09 22.72
N GLU A 115 -12.49 19.04 23.08
CA GLU A 115 -12.83 20.12 24.01
C GLU A 115 -13.96 21.02 23.49
N ARG A 116 -13.96 21.33 22.19
CA ARG A 116 -15.06 22.07 21.54
C ARG A 116 -16.36 21.28 21.55
N ALA A 117 -16.32 19.97 21.33
CA ALA A 117 -17.49 19.11 21.39
C ALA A 117 -18.07 19.03 22.80
N ILE A 118 -17.23 18.84 23.82
CA ILE A 118 -17.63 18.84 25.23
C ILE A 118 -18.22 20.21 25.63
N ALA A 119 -17.60 21.30 25.17
CA ALA A 119 -18.12 22.65 25.42
C ALA A 119 -19.48 22.90 24.71
N ALA A 120 -19.68 22.32 23.53
CA ALA A 120 -20.94 22.39 22.78
C ALA A 120 -22.03 21.45 23.34
N GLU A 121 -21.66 20.39 24.05
CA GLU A 121 -22.58 19.43 24.69
C GLU A 121 -23.37 20.05 25.87
N TYR A 122 -22.93 21.20 26.38
CA TYR A 122 -23.74 22.05 27.27
C TYR A 122 -24.86 22.84 26.54
N GLY A 123 -25.03 22.65 25.22
CA GLY A 123 -26.12 23.17 24.39
C GLY A 123 -26.78 22.10 23.52
N GLU A 124 -27.87 22.46 22.82
CA GLU A 124 -28.80 21.57 22.09
C GLU A 124 -28.21 20.84 20.85
N HIS A 125 -26.87 20.82 20.67
CA HIS A 125 -26.16 20.42 19.44
C HIS A 125 -25.52 19.01 19.50
N THR A 126 -25.84 18.18 20.50
CA THR A 126 -25.28 16.81 20.63
C THR A 126 -25.56 15.90 19.42
N ARG A 127 -26.67 16.13 18.70
CA ARG A 127 -27.00 15.41 17.46
C ARG A 127 -26.03 15.73 16.32
N ASP A 128 -25.58 16.99 16.20
CA ASP A 128 -24.63 17.42 15.18
C ASP A 128 -23.26 16.76 15.38
N PHE A 129 -22.82 16.62 16.63
CA PHE A 129 -21.52 15.98 16.93
C PHE A 129 -21.50 14.49 16.56
N ARG A 130 -22.57 13.75 16.87
CA ARG A 130 -22.70 12.32 16.53
C ARG A 130 -22.63 12.09 15.02
N GLU A 131 -23.42 12.84 14.26
CA GLU A 131 -23.40 12.74 12.81
C GLU A 131 -22.03 13.14 12.23
N GLN A 132 -21.43 14.20 12.75
CA GLN A 132 -20.10 14.64 12.35
C GLN A 132 -19.04 13.55 12.64
N LEU A 133 -19.13 12.87 13.78
CA LEU A 133 -18.21 11.78 14.13
C LEU A 133 -18.29 10.62 13.14
N LEU A 134 -19.50 10.18 12.77
CA LEU A 134 -19.68 9.12 11.76
C LEU A 134 -19.13 9.56 10.39
N ARG A 135 -19.36 10.83 9.99
CA ARG A 135 -18.80 11.39 8.76
C ARG A 135 -17.27 11.42 8.79
N SER A 136 -16.66 11.78 9.93
CA SER A 136 -15.19 11.76 10.09
C SER A 136 -14.63 10.35 9.98
N TYR A 137 -15.24 9.35 10.61
CA TYR A 137 -14.84 7.95 10.45
C TYR A 137 -14.94 7.49 9.00
N ALA A 138 -16.04 7.81 8.31
CA ALA A 138 -16.21 7.48 6.89
C ALA A 138 -15.11 8.10 6.02
N GLN A 139 -14.77 9.38 6.25
CA GLN A 139 -13.70 10.07 5.54
C GLN A 139 -12.32 9.48 5.82
N TRP A 140 -12.02 9.10 7.07
CA TRP A 140 -10.75 8.48 7.42
C TRP A 140 -10.61 7.08 6.83
N ILE A 141 -11.68 6.28 6.85
CA ILE A 141 -11.73 4.94 6.24
C ILE A 141 -11.46 5.03 4.74
N GLU A 142 -12.09 6.01 4.06
CA GLU A 142 -11.90 6.23 2.62
C GLU A 142 -10.46 6.68 2.29
N TYR A 143 -9.90 7.60 3.08
CA TYR A 143 -8.50 8.02 2.93
C TYR A 143 -7.52 6.86 3.17
N ASN A 144 -7.71 6.11 4.25
CA ASN A 144 -6.85 4.99 4.61
C ASN A 144 -6.95 3.85 3.59
N ALA A 145 -8.13 3.62 3.00
CA ALA A 145 -8.32 2.67 1.91
C ALA A 145 -7.47 3.04 0.69
N ARG A 146 -7.46 4.31 0.27
CA ARG A 146 -6.60 4.79 -0.83
C ARG A 146 -5.11 4.63 -0.52
N MET A 147 -4.68 5.05 0.68
CA MET A 147 -3.27 4.87 1.11
C MET A 147 -2.86 3.41 1.13
N THR A 148 -3.77 2.53 1.57
CA THR A 148 -3.57 1.08 1.61
C THR A 148 -3.38 0.52 0.20
N ALA A 149 -4.19 0.94 -0.78
CA ALA A 149 -4.05 0.50 -2.17
C ALA A 149 -2.73 0.96 -2.80
N VAL A 150 -2.31 2.21 -2.56
CA VAL A 150 -1.01 2.73 -3.01
C VAL A 150 0.13 1.90 -2.42
N ASN A 151 0.12 1.70 -1.11
CA ASN A 151 1.16 0.96 -0.41
C ASN A 151 1.23 -0.51 -0.84
N ASP A 152 0.09 -1.16 -1.12
CA ASP A 152 0.07 -2.53 -1.67
C ASP A 152 0.74 -2.62 -3.05
N ILE A 153 0.52 -1.62 -3.91
CA ILE A 153 1.17 -1.53 -5.23
C ILE A 153 2.68 -1.35 -5.03
N LEU A 154 3.10 -0.39 -4.20
CA LEU A 154 4.50 -0.11 -3.95
C LEU A 154 5.23 -1.33 -3.37
N ALA A 155 4.62 -2.02 -2.41
CA ALA A 155 5.16 -3.25 -1.85
C ALA A 155 5.33 -4.35 -2.93
N THR A 156 4.33 -4.53 -3.78
CA THR A 156 4.36 -5.52 -4.87
C THR A 156 5.46 -5.19 -5.88
N VAL A 157 5.55 -3.94 -6.33
CA VAL A 157 6.59 -3.47 -7.26
C VAL A 157 7.97 -3.63 -6.63
N THR A 158 8.12 -3.28 -5.35
CA THR A 158 9.38 -3.38 -4.62
C THR A 158 9.89 -4.81 -4.62
N VAL A 159 9.05 -5.79 -4.26
CA VAL A 159 9.42 -7.21 -4.25
C VAL A 159 9.77 -7.72 -5.65
N LEU A 160 8.98 -7.35 -6.66
CA LEU A 160 9.25 -7.72 -8.05
C LEU A 160 10.60 -7.20 -8.53
N LEU A 161 10.93 -5.94 -8.22
CA LEU A 161 12.22 -5.35 -8.56
C LEU A 161 13.39 -6.12 -7.94
N VAL A 162 13.28 -6.58 -6.69
CA VAL A 162 14.31 -7.42 -6.06
C VAL A 162 14.50 -8.72 -6.85
N ILE A 163 13.42 -9.43 -7.15
CA ILE A 163 13.48 -10.71 -7.87
C ILE A 163 14.13 -10.52 -9.26
N VAL A 164 13.69 -9.50 -10.00
CA VAL A 164 14.22 -9.16 -11.32
C VAL A 164 15.69 -8.74 -11.22
N ALA A 165 16.06 -7.96 -10.20
CA ALA A 165 17.45 -7.57 -9.94
C ALA A 165 18.37 -8.78 -9.77
N PHE A 166 17.96 -9.77 -8.97
CA PHE A 166 18.74 -11.01 -8.79
C PHE A 166 18.86 -11.84 -10.06
N ALA A 167 17.80 -11.93 -10.85
CA ALA A 167 17.86 -12.61 -12.14
C ALA A 167 18.89 -11.94 -13.07
N TYR A 168 18.92 -10.61 -13.12
CA TYR A 168 19.94 -9.87 -13.87
C TYR A 168 21.34 -10.07 -13.30
N ILE A 169 21.52 -9.96 -11.98
CA ILE A 169 22.84 -10.16 -11.37
C ILE A 169 23.35 -11.58 -11.63
N GLY A 170 22.52 -12.59 -11.43
CA GLY A 170 22.87 -13.99 -11.64
C GLY A 170 23.30 -14.30 -13.07
N VAL A 171 22.53 -13.86 -14.08
CA VAL A 171 22.92 -14.03 -15.49
C VAL A 171 24.14 -13.19 -15.83
N GLY A 172 24.26 -11.97 -15.30
CA GLY A 172 25.43 -11.12 -15.47
C GLY A 172 26.73 -11.76 -15.00
N LEU A 173 26.69 -12.49 -13.88
CA LEU A 173 27.84 -13.26 -13.39
C LEU A 173 28.21 -14.39 -14.36
N VAL A 174 27.23 -15.15 -14.86
CA VAL A 174 27.47 -16.24 -15.83
C VAL A 174 28.03 -15.70 -17.14
N VAL A 175 27.47 -14.60 -17.65
CA VAL A 175 27.97 -13.92 -18.86
C VAL A 175 29.40 -13.43 -18.65
N GLY A 176 29.74 -12.88 -17.48
CA GLY A 176 31.10 -12.46 -17.16
C GLY A 176 32.11 -13.61 -17.12
N ILE A 177 31.69 -14.80 -16.64
CA ILE A 177 32.54 -16.00 -16.60
C ILE A 177 32.74 -16.60 -17.99
N VAL A 178 31.64 -16.78 -18.73
CA VAL A 178 31.67 -17.44 -20.05
C VAL A 178 32.26 -16.51 -21.11
N ALA A 179 32.16 -15.20 -20.92
CA ALA A 179 32.58 -14.16 -21.86
C ALA A 179 32.10 -14.43 -23.30
N PRO A 180 30.79 -14.66 -23.53
CA PRO A 180 30.29 -14.93 -24.87
C PRO A 180 30.41 -13.69 -25.77
N GLY A 181 30.41 -13.92 -27.09
CA GLY A 181 30.44 -12.82 -28.06
C GLY A 181 29.22 -11.90 -27.94
N THR A 182 29.35 -10.64 -28.36
CA THR A 182 28.36 -9.57 -28.18
C THR A 182 26.94 -9.94 -28.64
N LEU A 183 26.81 -10.66 -29.76
CA LEU A 183 25.51 -11.08 -30.28
C LEU A 183 24.78 -12.06 -29.34
N VAL A 184 25.52 -13.00 -28.76
CA VAL A 184 24.96 -13.97 -27.80
C VAL A 184 24.56 -13.25 -26.52
N THR A 185 25.42 -12.36 -26.02
CA THR A 185 25.12 -11.51 -24.85
C THR A 185 23.84 -10.69 -25.05
N ALA A 186 23.69 -10.04 -26.21
CA ALA A 186 22.50 -9.27 -26.55
C ALA A 186 21.24 -10.15 -26.65
N ALA A 187 21.35 -11.33 -27.27
CA ALA A 187 20.23 -12.28 -27.38
C ALA A 187 19.79 -12.79 -26.00
N VAL A 188 20.74 -13.11 -25.12
CA VAL A 188 20.45 -13.52 -23.73
C VAL A 188 19.79 -12.38 -22.97
N PHE A 189 20.26 -11.14 -23.14
CA PHE A 189 19.67 -9.97 -22.49
C PHE A 189 18.21 -9.80 -22.89
N VAL A 190 17.93 -9.73 -24.20
CA VAL A 190 16.56 -9.59 -24.72
C VAL A 190 15.67 -10.76 -24.30
N GLY A 191 16.17 -11.99 -24.40
CA GLY A 191 15.43 -13.19 -23.99
C GLY A 191 15.06 -13.17 -22.51
N GLN A 192 16.01 -12.83 -21.64
CA GLN A 192 15.77 -12.68 -20.21
C GLN A 192 14.78 -11.55 -19.92
N THR A 193 14.94 -10.38 -20.53
CA THR A 193 14.02 -9.25 -20.36
C THR A 193 12.60 -9.65 -20.78
N ALA A 194 12.44 -10.38 -21.88
CA ALA A 194 11.14 -10.86 -22.33
C ALA A 194 10.49 -11.84 -21.35
N VAL A 195 11.27 -12.80 -20.83
CA VAL A 195 10.77 -13.78 -19.84
C VAL A 195 10.38 -13.08 -18.54
N LEU A 196 11.23 -12.21 -18.00
CA LEU A 196 10.94 -11.48 -16.77
C LEU A 196 9.76 -10.52 -16.96
N GLY A 197 9.70 -9.81 -18.09
CA GLY A 197 8.57 -8.95 -18.43
C GLY A 197 7.25 -9.72 -18.53
N TRP A 198 7.27 -10.92 -19.11
CA TRP A 198 6.11 -11.80 -19.16
C TRP A 198 5.68 -12.28 -17.76
N LEU A 199 6.63 -12.70 -16.92
CA LEU A 199 6.35 -13.09 -15.54
C LEU A 199 5.80 -11.93 -14.70
N THR A 200 6.40 -10.74 -14.80
CA THR A 200 5.90 -9.52 -14.13
C THR A 200 4.49 -9.18 -14.60
N ARG A 201 4.23 -9.28 -15.91
CA ARG A 201 2.88 -9.08 -16.46
C ARG A 201 1.90 -10.11 -15.90
N LEU A 202 2.29 -11.38 -15.82
CA LEU A 202 1.45 -12.45 -15.28
C LEU A 202 1.11 -12.18 -13.81
N ILE A 203 2.11 -11.85 -12.98
CA ILE A 203 1.91 -11.51 -11.57
C ILE A 203 0.98 -10.30 -11.41
N TYR A 204 1.14 -9.29 -12.25
CA TYR A 204 0.26 -8.12 -12.27
C TYR A 204 -1.21 -8.50 -12.59
N HIS A 205 -1.42 -9.44 -13.52
CA HIS A 205 -2.77 -9.89 -13.90
C HIS A 205 -3.36 -10.96 -12.98
N MET A 206 -2.55 -11.70 -12.21
CA MET A 206 -3.07 -12.69 -11.24
C MET A 206 -3.98 -12.06 -10.20
N ASP A 207 -3.77 -10.78 -9.88
CA ASP A 207 -4.61 -10.03 -8.94
C ASP A 207 -6.02 -9.73 -9.49
N HIS A 208 -6.27 -9.98 -10.78
CA HIS A 208 -7.56 -9.78 -11.46
C HIS A 208 -8.36 -11.08 -11.68
N LEU A 209 -7.91 -12.22 -11.12
CA LEU A 209 -8.60 -13.51 -11.30
C LEU A 209 -9.95 -13.60 -10.57
N ALA A 210 -10.24 -12.67 -9.65
CA ALA A 210 -11.60 -12.40 -9.24
C ALA A 210 -12.06 -11.13 -9.98
N PRO A 211 -12.95 -11.21 -10.99
CA PRO A 211 -13.59 -10.00 -11.49
C PRO A 211 -14.17 -9.24 -10.30
N PRO A 212 -14.04 -7.90 -10.24
CA PRO A 212 -14.80 -7.14 -9.26
C PRO A 212 -16.25 -7.60 -9.38
N PRO A 213 -16.96 -7.89 -8.27
CA PRO A 213 -18.35 -8.27 -8.38
C PRO A 213 -19.04 -7.16 -9.17
N THR A 214 -19.42 -7.49 -10.40
CA THR A 214 -20.10 -6.57 -11.33
C THR A 214 -21.50 -6.24 -10.84
N GLU A 215 -21.99 -7.00 -9.87
CA GLU A 215 -23.12 -6.63 -9.02
C GLU A 215 -22.59 -5.93 -7.78
N THR A 216 -22.95 -4.65 -7.66
CA THR A 216 -23.08 -3.99 -6.37
C THR A 216 -23.93 -4.89 -5.47
N ILE A 217 -23.28 -5.62 -4.57
CA ILE A 217 -23.99 -6.45 -3.60
C ILE A 217 -24.62 -5.46 -2.61
N GLU A 218 -25.85 -5.05 -2.90
CA GLU A 218 -26.72 -4.44 -1.91
C GLU A 218 -26.88 -5.45 -0.78
N THR A 219 -26.25 -5.18 0.35
CA THR A 219 -26.35 -6.07 1.51
C THR A 219 -27.69 -5.86 2.21
N PHE A 220 -27.91 -4.65 2.74
CA PHE A 220 -29.16 -4.27 3.39
C PHE A 220 -29.43 -2.78 3.16
N ASP A 221 -30.68 -2.43 2.82
CA ASP A 221 -31.27 -1.08 2.81
C ASP A 221 -30.30 0.07 2.40
N GLY A 222 -29.75 0.00 1.18
CA GLY A 222 -28.89 1.05 0.62
C GLY A 222 -27.44 1.07 1.15
N VAL A 223 -27.02 0.09 1.97
CA VAL A 223 -25.64 -0.05 2.46
C VAL A 223 -24.80 -0.85 1.47
N MET A 224 -23.83 -0.16 0.88
CA MET A 224 -22.88 -0.68 -0.10
C MET A 224 -21.64 -1.24 0.61
N ILE A 225 -21.32 -2.52 0.41
CA ILE A 225 -20.01 -3.05 0.81
C ILE A 225 -18.96 -2.53 -0.18
N SER A 226 -18.17 -1.55 0.25
CA SER A 226 -16.94 -1.18 -0.44
C SER A 226 -15.86 -2.20 -0.11
N LYS A 227 -15.20 -2.77 -1.13
CA LYS A 227 -14.06 -3.68 -0.97
C LYS A 227 -12.77 -2.95 -0.55
N GLY A 228 -12.86 -1.64 -0.25
CA GLY A 228 -11.72 -0.73 -0.16
C GLY A 228 -11.30 -0.23 -1.55
N ALA A 229 -10.25 0.59 -1.60
CA ALA A 229 -9.81 1.18 -2.84
C ALA A 229 -9.20 0.13 -3.79
N SER A 230 -9.56 0.19 -5.06
CA SER A 230 -8.98 -0.68 -6.09
C SER A 230 -7.55 -0.29 -6.44
N ARG A 231 -6.80 -1.17 -7.13
CA ARG A 231 -5.46 -0.81 -7.64
C ARG A 231 -5.50 0.31 -8.68
N GLU A 232 -6.59 0.43 -9.45
CA GLU A 232 -6.76 1.56 -10.39
C GLU A 232 -6.89 2.86 -9.62
N GLU A 233 -7.71 2.89 -8.57
CA GLU A 233 -7.85 4.04 -7.67
C GLU A 233 -6.54 4.35 -6.94
N GLY A 234 -5.78 3.32 -6.53
CA GLY A 234 -4.44 3.48 -5.98
C GLY A 234 -3.46 4.11 -6.98
N LEU A 235 -3.49 3.71 -8.26
CA LEU A 235 -2.65 4.32 -9.30
C LEU A 235 -3.04 5.77 -9.59
N VAL A 236 -4.34 6.07 -9.62
CA VAL A 236 -4.85 7.44 -9.77
C VAL A 236 -4.41 8.30 -8.59
N ALA A 237 -4.60 7.82 -7.36
CA ALA A 237 -4.17 8.53 -6.15
C ALA A 237 -2.65 8.78 -6.12
N LEU A 238 -1.84 7.79 -6.51
CA LEU A 238 -0.40 7.94 -6.64
C LEU A 238 -0.04 9.02 -7.68
N TRP A 239 -0.72 9.01 -8.83
CA TRP A 239 -0.54 10.02 -9.87
C TRP A 239 -0.92 11.44 -9.41
N GLU A 240 -2.02 11.57 -8.68
CA GLU A 240 -2.46 12.84 -8.11
C GLU A 240 -1.46 13.38 -7.08
N MET A 241 -0.93 12.52 -6.20
CA MET A 241 0.12 12.91 -5.25
C MET A 241 1.38 13.40 -5.95
N LEU A 242 1.80 12.73 -7.03
CA LEU A 242 2.99 13.11 -7.81
C LEU A 242 2.78 14.39 -8.64
N ARG A 243 1.54 14.71 -9.04
CA ARG A 243 1.22 15.90 -9.85
C ARG A 243 0.94 17.12 -8.97
N GLY A 244 0.31 16.93 -7.81
CA GLY A 244 -0.01 18.00 -6.85
C GLY A 244 1.21 18.62 -6.17
N SER A 245 2.39 18.00 -6.23
CA SER A 245 3.64 18.57 -5.72
C SER A 245 4.29 19.63 -6.63
N ASN A 246 3.68 19.96 -7.78
CA ASN A 246 4.23 20.92 -8.76
C ASN A 246 3.49 22.28 -8.77
N GLU A 247 2.58 22.53 -7.83
CA GLU A 247 1.81 23.80 -7.75
C GLU A 247 2.16 24.67 -6.53
N GLU A 248 3.29 24.43 -5.86
CA GLU A 248 3.86 25.36 -4.85
C GLU A 248 5.16 26.04 -5.31
#